data_AF-A0AA37GGE9-F1
#
_entry.id   AF-A0AA37GGE9-F1
#
_cell.length_a   1.000
_cell.length_b   1.000
_cell.length_c   1.000
_cell.angle_alpha   90.00
_cell.angle_beta   90.00
_cell.angle_gamma   90.00
#
_symmetry.space_group_name_H-M   'P 1'
#
loop_
_entity.id
_entity.type
_entity.pdbx_description
1 polymer ?
#
loop_
_entity_poly.entity_id
_entity_poly.type
_entity_poly.pdbx_seq_one_letter_code
_entity_poly.pdbx_strand_id
1 'polypeptide(L)'
;MIGQRTVNQQVQARHGRRIDQHEVEDYKFLLDVCYWFDFALVITTLHIAFFVTFAVMAPPEGRGLEDWLGLVRGFRVMAVIFYELPFVFRKTQWISICHRHRLPSYAIEFGSTMGVVQHLILIWAIEPMMIKLWRIHQLEEPLLGQSTGILLTTFVIVTAVVALRKMVERFVLLADLATHLDWKLRDSIQSNQRDMVLRHEQGRN
;
A
#
# COMPACT_ATOMS: atom_id res chain seq x y z
N MET A 1 41.65 -0.06 -34.58
CA MET A 1 40.63 0.64 -33.76
C MET A 1 39.17 0.25 -34.07
N ILE A 2 38.88 -0.68 -34.99
CA ILE A 2 37.50 -1.06 -35.36
C ILE A 2 36.85 -2.01 -34.33
N GLY A 3 37.63 -2.92 -33.71
CA GLY A 3 37.11 -3.89 -32.72
C GLY A 3 36.67 -3.30 -31.37
N GLN A 4 37.11 -2.09 -31.02
CA GLN A 4 36.75 -1.45 -29.75
C GLN A 4 35.38 -0.74 -29.83
N ARG A 5 34.98 -0.29 -31.02
CA ARG A 5 33.66 0.30 -31.28
C ARG A 5 32.54 -0.75 -31.27
N THR A 6 32.78 -1.92 -31.85
CA THR A 6 31.80 -3.02 -31.87
C THR A 6 31.55 -3.63 -30.50
N VAL A 7 32.58 -3.74 -29.65
CA VAL A 7 32.43 -4.18 -28.25
C VAL A 7 31.62 -3.16 -27.44
N ASN A 8 31.90 -1.85 -27.57
CA ASN A 8 31.12 -0.82 -26.87
C ASN A 8 29.65 -0.80 -27.31
N GLN A 9 29.35 -1.01 -28.59
CA GLN A 9 27.98 -1.09 -29.09
C GLN A 9 27.24 -2.34 -28.58
N GLN A 10 27.91 -3.50 -28.50
CA GLN A 10 27.32 -4.72 -27.95
C GLN A 10 27.09 -4.62 -26.44
N VAL A 11 28.01 -4.00 -25.70
CA VAL A 11 27.86 -3.75 -24.26
C VAL A 11 26.71 -2.77 -24.02
N GLN A 12 26.61 -1.68 -24.79
CA GLN A 12 25.48 -0.73 -24.70
C GLN A 12 24.14 -1.39 -25.03
N ALA A 13 24.06 -2.22 -26.07
CA ALA A 13 22.82 -2.92 -26.41
C ALA A 13 22.40 -3.94 -25.34
N ARG A 14 23.35 -4.67 -24.72
CA ARG A 14 23.06 -5.53 -23.57
C ARG A 14 22.64 -4.74 -22.34
N HIS A 15 23.25 -3.57 -22.10
CA HIS A 15 22.88 -2.70 -20.98
C HIS A 15 21.48 -2.11 -21.17
N GLY A 16 21.15 -1.63 -22.37
CA GLY A 16 19.81 -1.14 -22.72
C GLY A 16 18.73 -2.20 -22.53
N ARG A 17 18.94 -3.41 -23.07
CA ARG A 17 18.00 -4.53 -22.87
C ARG A 17 17.79 -4.90 -21.40
N ARG A 18 18.84 -4.76 -20.57
CA ARG A 18 18.76 -5.02 -19.13
C ARG A 18 17.98 -3.92 -18.40
N ILE A 19 18.13 -2.66 -18.82
CA ILE A 19 17.38 -1.52 -18.27
C ILE A 19 15.89 -1.67 -18.61
N ASP A 20 15.54 -1.98 -19.86
CA ASP A 20 14.16 -2.22 -20.28
C ASP A 20 13.50 -3.33 -19.45
N GLN A 21 14.23 -4.42 -19.17
CA GLN A 21 13.70 -5.53 -18.37
C GLN A 21 13.44 -5.13 -16.91
N HIS A 22 14.30 -4.30 -16.33
CA HIS A 22 14.14 -3.77 -14.97
C HIS A 22 12.92 -2.85 -14.86
N GLU A 23 12.65 -2.02 -15.88
CA GLU A 23 11.48 -1.15 -15.90
C GLU A 23 10.16 -1.93 -16.05
N VAL A 24 10.16 -3.00 -16.85
CA VAL A 24 9.00 -3.91 -16.96
C VAL A 24 8.72 -4.64 -15.64
N GLU A 25 9.75 -5.08 -14.93
CA GLU A 25 9.61 -5.72 -13.61
C GLU A 25 9.09 -4.74 -12.54
N ASP A 26 9.57 -3.49 -12.57
CA ASP A 26 9.09 -2.41 -11.69
C ASP A 26 7.60 -2.10 -11.96
N TYR A 27 7.19 -2.08 -13.24
CA TYR A 27 5.79 -1.88 -13.62
C TYR A 27 4.88 -3.02 -13.17
N LYS A 28 5.34 -4.28 -13.31
CA LYS A 28 4.60 -5.45 -12.79
C LYS A 28 4.44 -5.41 -11.28
N PHE A 29 5.47 -4.97 -10.56
CA PHE A 29 5.39 -4.78 -9.12
C PHE A 29 4.35 -3.71 -8.76
N LEU A 30 4.37 -2.57 -9.44
CA LEU A 30 3.39 -1.50 -9.25
C LEU A 30 1.95 -1.97 -9.47
N LEU A 31 1.69 -2.71 -10.56
CA LEU A 31 0.37 -3.29 -10.83
C LEU A 31 -0.09 -4.22 -9.70
N ASP A 32 0.79 -5.13 -9.25
CA ASP A 32 0.51 -6.03 -8.13
C ASP A 32 0.15 -5.22 -6.87
N VAL A 33 0.97 -4.23 -6.51
CA VAL A 33 0.70 -3.34 -5.38
C VAL A 33 -0.66 -2.63 -5.53
N CYS A 34 -0.98 -2.07 -6.71
CA CYS A 34 -2.25 -1.41 -6.94
C CYS A 34 -3.45 -2.35 -6.70
N TYR A 35 -3.38 -3.60 -7.15
CA TYR A 35 -4.43 -4.59 -6.85
C TYR A 35 -4.62 -4.79 -5.34
N TRP A 36 -3.53 -4.93 -4.58
CA TRP A 36 -3.61 -5.05 -3.11
C TRP A 36 -4.16 -3.79 -2.44
N PHE A 37 -3.85 -2.61 -2.98
CA PHE A 37 -4.42 -1.35 -2.51
C PHE A 37 -5.93 -1.27 -2.75
N ASP A 38 -6.41 -1.69 -3.93
CA ASP A 38 -7.84 -1.73 -4.23
C ASP A 38 -8.59 -2.65 -3.25
N PHE A 39 -8.02 -3.83 -2.95
CA PHE A 39 -8.56 -4.71 -1.90
C PHE A 39 -8.58 -4.01 -0.53
N ALA A 40 -7.49 -3.34 -0.13
CA ALA A 40 -7.42 -2.61 1.12
C ALA A 40 -8.47 -1.49 1.22
N LEU A 41 -8.72 -0.78 0.11
CA LEU A 41 -9.75 0.25 0.00
C LEU A 41 -11.14 -0.34 0.17
N VAL A 42 -11.48 -1.41 -0.56
CA VAL A 42 -12.78 -2.09 -0.44
C VAL A 42 -13.03 -2.53 1.00
N ILE A 43 -12.05 -3.16 1.65
CA ILE A 43 -12.17 -3.59 3.05
C ILE A 43 -12.32 -2.39 3.99
N THR A 44 -11.60 -1.31 3.75
CA THR A 44 -11.71 -0.07 4.55
C THR A 44 -13.08 0.59 4.39
N THR A 45 -13.64 0.62 3.18
CA THR A 45 -14.99 1.13 2.92
C THR A 45 -16.04 0.27 3.60
N LEU A 46 -15.93 -1.07 3.50
CA LEU A 46 -16.82 -1.98 4.22
C LEU A 46 -16.75 -1.74 5.73
N HIS A 47 -15.53 -1.63 6.28
CA HIS A 47 -15.31 -1.27 7.68
C HIS A 47 -16.07 0.01 8.08
N ILE A 48 -15.93 1.11 7.32
CA ILE A 48 -16.60 2.38 7.61
C ILE A 48 -18.12 2.24 7.51
N ALA A 49 -18.63 1.61 6.44
CA ALA A 49 -20.05 1.42 6.23
C ALA A 49 -20.68 0.60 7.36
N PHE A 50 -20.04 -0.49 7.76
CA PHE A 50 -20.48 -1.34 8.86
C PHE A 50 -20.41 -0.62 10.21
N PHE A 51 -19.31 0.10 10.47
CA PHE A 51 -19.18 0.87 11.70
C PHE A 51 -20.29 1.91 11.85
N VAL A 52 -20.56 2.69 10.79
CA VAL A 52 -21.61 3.72 10.78
C VAL A 52 -23.01 3.11 10.89
N THR A 53 -23.31 2.08 10.10
CA THR A 53 -24.64 1.43 10.11
C THR A 53 -25.00 0.91 11.50
N PHE A 54 -24.03 0.32 12.19
CA PHE A 54 -24.27 -0.23 13.52
C PHE A 54 -24.24 0.83 14.62
N ALA A 55 -23.40 1.87 14.51
CA ALA A 55 -23.46 3.01 15.43
C ALA A 55 -24.86 3.64 15.48
N VAL A 56 -25.61 3.59 14.37
CA VAL A 56 -26.99 4.08 14.28
C VAL A 56 -28.02 3.05 14.79
N MET A 57 -27.76 1.74 14.62
CA MET A 57 -28.76 0.67 14.83
C MET A 57 -28.50 -0.24 16.04
N ALA A 58 -27.39 -0.09 16.77
CA ALA A 58 -27.02 -0.99 17.86
C ALA A 58 -27.98 -0.89 19.06
N PRO A 59 -28.64 -1.98 19.46
CA PRO A 59 -29.30 -2.05 20.75
C PRO A 59 -28.26 -1.96 21.88
N PRO A 60 -28.54 -1.25 22.99
CA PRO A 60 -27.61 -1.10 24.11
C PRO A 60 -27.36 -2.39 24.91
N GLU A 61 -28.08 -3.48 24.62
CA GLU A 61 -28.11 -4.70 25.42
C GLU A 61 -27.64 -5.92 24.62
N GLY A 62 -26.76 -6.74 25.21
CA GLY A 62 -26.33 -8.04 24.69
C GLY A 62 -24.88 -8.13 24.20
N ARG A 63 -24.49 -9.32 23.69
CA ARG A 63 -23.14 -9.58 23.12
C ARG A 63 -22.99 -9.09 21.67
N GLY A 64 -24.07 -8.73 21.00
CA GLY A 64 -24.04 -8.38 19.57
C GLY A 64 -23.11 -7.23 19.22
N LEU A 65 -22.96 -6.24 20.12
CA LEU A 65 -22.03 -5.12 19.93
C LEU A 65 -20.55 -5.55 20.07
N GLU A 66 -20.24 -6.53 20.91
CA GLU A 66 -18.87 -7.06 21.05
C GLU A 66 -18.46 -7.89 19.83
N ASP A 67 -19.35 -8.77 19.35
CA ASP A 67 -19.13 -9.56 18.14
C ASP A 67 -18.97 -8.65 16.92
N TRP A 68 -19.76 -7.57 16.86
CA TRP A 68 -19.67 -6.57 15.80
C TRP A 68 -18.36 -5.80 15.82
N LEU A 69 -17.95 -5.27 16.98
CA LEU A 69 -16.67 -4.59 17.13
C LEU A 69 -15.52 -5.56 16.79
N GLY A 70 -15.66 -6.84 17.11
CA GLY A 70 -14.75 -7.91 16.69
C GLY A 70 -14.65 -8.05 15.16
N LEU A 71 -15.78 -8.02 14.44
CA LEU A 71 -15.83 -8.08 12.97
C LEU A 71 -15.21 -6.85 12.31
N VAL A 72 -15.62 -5.64 12.75
CA VAL A 72 -15.10 -4.34 12.31
C VAL A 72 -13.58 -4.28 12.50
N ARG A 73 -13.09 -4.72 13.67
CA ARG A 73 -11.66 -4.86 13.95
C ARG A 73 -10.98 -5.82 12.97
N GLY A 74 -11.60 -6.95 12.65
CA GLY A 74 -11.11 -7.91 11.66
C GLY A 74 -10.88 -7.26 10.29
N PHE A 75 -11.83 -6.47 9.80
CA PHE A 75 -11.67 -5.71 8.55
C PHE A 75 -10.49 -4.73 8.61
N ARG A 76 -10.32 -4.01 9.73
CA ARG A 76 -9.20 -3.07 9.89
C ARG A 76 -7.84 -3.77 9.85
N VAL A 77 -7.71 -4.93 10.51
CA VAL A 77 -6.49 -5.75 10.45
C VAL A 77 -6.21 -6.17 9.00
N MET A 78 -7.23 -6.67 8.29
CA MET A 78 -7.08 -7.10 6.90
C MET A 78 -6.68 -5.95 5.97
N ALA A 79 -7.28 -4.76 6.15
CA ALA A 79 -6.89 -3.57 5.41
C ALA A 79 -5.41 -3.22 5.64
N VAL A 80 -4.96 -3.19 6.90
CA VAL A 80 -3.55 -2.94 7.26
C VAL A 80 -2.61 -3.94 6.61
N ILE A 81 -2.96 -5.21 6.64
CA ILE A 81 -2.17 -6.26 6.00
C ILE A 81 -2.11 -5.99 4.49
N PHE A 82 -3.24 -5.78 3.81
CA PHE A 82 -3.25 -5.65 2.35
C PHE A 82 -2.44 -4.46 1.83
N TYR A 83 -2.48 -3.28 2.46
CA TYR A 83 -1.69 -2.14 1.96
C TYR A 83 -0.19 -2.18 2.35
N GLU A 84 0.22 -3.08 3.26
CA GLU A 84 1.62 -3.25 3.69
C GLU A 84 2.31 -4.47 3.08
N LEU A 85 1.55 -5.56 2.87
CA LEU A 85 2.03 -6.89 2.50
C LEU A 85 2.91 -6.90 1.24
N PRO A 86 2.57 -6.18 0.14
CA PRO A 86 3.42 -6.15 -1.04
C PRO A 86 4.83 -5.62 -0.75
N PHE A 87 4.94 -4.60 0.10
CA PHE A 87 6.21 -3.98 0.47
C PHE A 87 7.00 -4.82 1.47
N VAL A 88 6.34 -5.66 2.27
CA VAL A 88 6.99 -6.61 3.18
C VAL A 88 7.58 -7.76 2.38
N PHE A 89 6.79 -8.43 1.55
CA PHE A 89 7.23 -9.63 0.83
C PHE A 89 8.26 -9.33 -0.27
N ARG A 90 8.13 -8.18 -0.94
CA ARG A 90 9.06 -7.77 -1.99
C ARG A 90 9.91 -6.57 -1.57
N LYS A 91 10.28 -6.52 -0.28
CA LYS A 91 11.05 -5.41 0.32
C LYS A 91 12.33 -5.09 -0.45
N THR A 92 13.12 -6.10 -0.80
CA THR A 92 14.37 -5.90 -1.54
C THR A 92 14.12 -5.29 -2.93
N GLN A 93 13.06 -5.73 -3.63
CA GLN A 93 12.65 -5.15 -4.90
C GLN A 93 12.21 -3.68 -4.71
N TRP A 94 11.41 -3.41 -3.68
CA TRP A 94 10.96 -2.05 -3.37
C TRP A 94 12.10 -1.08 -3.05
N ILE A 95 13.08 -1.49 -2.23
CA ILE A 95 14.26 -0.68 -1.92
C ILE A 95 15.05 -0.38 -3.20
N SER A 96 15.20 -1.37 -4.08
CA SER A 96 15.85 -1.19 -5.38
C SER A 96 15.11 -0.19 -6.27
N ILE A 97 13.77 -0.25 -6.31
CA ILE A 97 12.92 0.71 -7.02
C ILE A 97 13.11 2.12 -6.44
N CYS A 98 13.06 2.25 -5.11
CA CYS A 98 13.28 3.54 -4.42
C CYS A 98 14.60 4.18 -4.81
N HIS A 99 15.68 3.40 -4.82
CA HIS A 99 17.00 3.90 -5.20
C HIS A 99 17.09 4.25 -6.69
N ARG A 100 16.56 3.39 -7.58
CA ARG A 100 16.63 3.59 -9.04
C ARG A 100 15.83 4.81 -9.50
N HIS A 101 14.67 5.04 -8.91
CA HIS A 101 13.78 6.15 -9.28
C HIS A 101 13.91 7.37 -8.37
N ARG A 102 14.89 7.38 -7.46
CA ARG A 102 15.18 8.48 -6.53
C ARG A 102 13.95 8.91 -5.73
N LEU A 103 13.18 7.94 -5.24
CA LEU A 103 12.01 8.19 -4.41
C LEU A 103 12.42 8.87 -3.08
N PRO A 104 11.51 9.62 -2.43
CA PRO A 104 11.75 10.20 -1.12
C PRO A 104 12.25 9.17 -0.09
N SER A 105 13.13 9.58 0.82
CA SER A 105 13.75 8.67 1.80
C SER A 105 12.74 7.91 2.66
N TYR A 106 11.61 8.54 3.02
CA TYR A 106 10.54 7.90 3.79
C TYR A 106 9.86 6.75 3.04
N ALA A 107 9.93 6.71 1.70
CA ALA A 107 9.31 5.65 0.90
C ALA A 107 9.95 4.29 1.19
N ILE A 108 11.24 4.27 1.56
CA ILE A 108 11.97 3.07 1.96
C ILE A 108 11.35 2.43 3.21
N GLU A 109 10.62 3.18 4.03
CA GLU A 109 9.97 2.67 5.24
C GLU A 109 8.67 1.90 4.96
N PHE A 110 8.13 1.93 3.74
CA PHE A 110 6.90 1.18 3.41
C PHE A 110 7.10 -0.32 3.61
N GLY A 111 6.17 -1.01 4.27
CA GLY A 111 6.37 -2.39 4.69
C GLY A 111 7.42 -2.56 5.78
N SER A 112 7.74 -1.52 6.55
CA SER A 112 8.56 -1.66 7.76
C SER A 112 7.81 -2.51 8.79
N THR A 113 8.44 -3.60 9.23
CA THR A 113 7.90 -4.48 10.27
C THR A 113 7.50 -3.68 11.52
N MET A 114 8.26 -2.65 11.89
CA MET A 114 7.95 -1.80 13.04
C MET A 114 6.64 -1.02 12.84
N GLY A 115 6.44 -0.44 11.65
CA GLY A 115 5.22 0.30 11.32
C GLY A 115 3.97 -0.59 11.28
N VAL A 116 4.11 -1.78 10.69
CA VAL A 116 3.06 -2.82 10.64
C VAL A 116 2.72 -3.28 12.06
N VAL A 117 3.72 -3.65 12.85
CA VAL A 117 3.54 -4.11 14.23
C VAL A 117 2.90 -3.03 15.10
N GLN A 118 3.29 -1.76 14.96
CA GLN A 118 2.62 -0.67 15.68
C GLN A 118 1.13 -0.58 15.36
N HIS A 119 0.74 -0.63 14.08
CA HIS A 119 -0.68 -0.60 13.69
C HIS A 119 -1.41 -1.85 14.18
N LEU A 120 -0.78 -3.02 14.08
CA LEU A 120 -1.37 -4.27 14.56
C LEU A 120 -1.52 -4.27 16.09
N ILE A 121 -0.54 -3.82 16.88
CA ILE A 121 -0.65 -3.76 18.35
C ILE A 121 -1.82 -2.88 18.79
N LEU A 122 -2.01 -1.71 18.15
CA LEU A 122 -3.14 -0.83 18.45
C LEU A 122 -4.48 -1.56 18.27
N ILE A 123 -4.61 -2.35 17.20
CA ILE A 123 -5.87 -3.02 16.82
C ILE A 123 -6.04 -4.38 17.54
N TRP A 124 -4.98 -5.15 17.73
CA TRP A 124 -5.02 -6.52 18.29
C TRP A 124 -4.87 -6.58 19.80
N ALA A 125 -4.20 -5.62 20.44
CA ALA A 125 -3.94 -5.66 21.87
C ALA A 125 -4.69 -4.57 22.63
N ILE A 126 -4.64 -3.32 22.15
CA ILE A 126 -5.22 -2.18 22.86
C ILE A 126 -6.74 -2.12 22.67
N GLU A 127 -7.22 -2.19 21.43
CA GLU A 127 -8.66 -2.13 21.14
C GLU A 127 -9.51 -3.18 21.89
N PRO A 128 -9.15 -4.49 21.94
CA PRO A 128 -9.91 -5.45 22.73
C PRO A 128 -9.89 -5.16 24.24
N MET A 129 -8.79 -4.62 24.76
CA MET A 129 -8.72 -4.23 26.17
C MET A 129 -9.67 -3.09 26.46
N MET A 130 -9.76 -2.09 25.57
CA MET A 130 -10.71 -0.99 25.73
C MET A 130 -12.16 -1.42 25.57
N ILE A 131 -12.47 -2.36 24.66
CA ILE A 131 -13.81 -2.94 24.53
C ILE A 131 -14.23 -3.63 25.83
N LYS A 132 -13.33 -4.43 26.43
CA LYS A 132 -13.57 -5.09 27.72
C LYS A 132 -13.80 -4.07 28.83
N LEU A 133 -12.95 -3.04 28.92
CA LEU A 133 -13.06 -1.99 29.92
C LEU A 133 -14.37 -1.21 29.80
N TRP A 134 -14.72 -0.80 28.58
CA TRP A 134 -15.97 -0.13 28.29
C TRP A 134 -17.18 -0.97 28.73
N ARG A 135 -17.16 -2.29 28.45
CA ARG A 135 -18.23 -3.19 28.88
C ARG A 135 -18.35 -3.27 30.41
N ILE A 136 -17.24 -3.36 31.12
CA ILE A 136 -17.23 -3.38 32.59
C ILE A 136 -17.88 -2.10 33.12
N HIS A 137 -17.44 -0.94 32.64
CA HIS A 137 -18.01 0.34 33.05
C HIS A 137 -19.48 0.50 32.66
N GLN A 138 -19.91 -0.01 31.51
CA GLN A 138 -21.31 0.05 31.10
C GLN A 138 -22.23 -0.75 32.03
N LEU A 139 -21.73 -1.86 32.60
CA LEU A 139 -22.47 -2.72 33.52
C LEU A 139 -22.47 -2.18 34.97
N GLU A 140 -21.35 -1.58 35.41
CA GLU A 140 -21.17 -1.10 36.78
C GLU A 140 -21.67 0.34 36.98
N GLU A 141 -21.33 1.24 36.05
CA GLU A 141 -21.60 2.68 36.14
C GLU A 141 -21.93 3.29 34.76
N PRO A 142 -23.22 3.44 34.41
CA PRO A 142 -23.63 3.83 33.06
C PRO A 142 -23.01 5.13 32.51
N LEU A 143 -22.75 6.12 33.37
CA LEU A 143 -22.07 7.38 33.00
C LEU A 143 -20.59 7.16 32.65
N LEU A 144 -19.92 6.28 33.38
CA LEU A 144 -18.53 5.87 33.11
C LEU A 144 -18.45 5.01 31.84
N GLY A 145 -19.48 4.18 31.61
CA GLY A 145 -19.69 3.44 30.36
C GLY A 145 -19.81 4.34 29.14
N GLN A 146 -20.63 5.41 29.21
CA GLN A 146 -20.72 6.40 28.13
C GLN A 146 -19.37 7.07 27.85
N SER A 147 -18.66 7.50 28.89
CA SER A 147 -17.36 8.18 28.77
C SER A 147 -16.31 7.29 28.12
N THR A 148 -16.25 6.01 28.52
CA THR A 148 -15.33 5.04 27.92
C THR A 148 -15.73 4.58 26.53
N GLY A 149 -17.03 4.58 26.20
CA GLY A 149 -17.51 4.37 24.85
C GLY A 149 -17.09 5.48 23.88
N ILE A 150 -17.14 6.74 24.33
CA ILE A 150 -16.63 7.90 23.56
C ILE A 150 -15.13 7.75 23.31
N LEU A 151 -14.37 7.37 24.33
CA LEU A 151 -12.92 7.15 24.21
C LEU A 151 -12.60 6.04 23.20
N LEU A 152 -13.32 4.91 23.28
CA LEU A 152 -13.19 3.80 22.35
C LEU A 152 -13.49 4.22 20.91
N THR A 153 -14.61 4.93 20.71
CA THR A 153 -15.01 5.45 19.39
C THR A 153 -13.95 6.38 18.82
N THR A 154 -13.44 7.31 19.64
CA THR A 154 -12.40 8.25 19.26
C THR A 154 -11.12 7.52 18.84
N PHE A 155 -10.68 6.53 19.62
CA PHE A 155 -9.52 5.71 19.28
C PHE A 155 -9.68 4.99 17.94
N VAL A 156 -10.82 4.33 17.71
CA VAL A 156 -11.13 3.62 16.46
C VAL A 156 -11.11 4.58 15.27
N ILE A 157 -11.74 5.75 15.39
CA ILE A 157 -11.76 6.77 14.33
C ILE A 157 -10.36 7.29 14.06
N VAL A 158 -9.61 7.72 15.07
CA VAL A 158 -8.25 8.28 14.91
C VAL A 158 -7.33 7.28 14.24
N THR A 159 -7.35 6.02 14.70
CA THR A 159 -6.51 4.97 14.12
C THR A 159 -6.93 4.61 12.69
N ALA A 160 -8.22 4.66 12.36
CA ALA A 160 -8.71 4.49 10.98
C ALA A 160 -8.29 5.66 10.07
N VAL A 161 -8.39 6.90 10.54
CA VAL A 161 -7.97 8.11 9.79
C VAL A 161 -6.46 8.08 9.53
N VAL A 162 -5.66 7.71 10.53
CA VAL A 162 -4.20 7.57 10.37
C VAL A 162 -3.87 6.50 9.32
N ALA A 163 -4.54 5.35 9.36
CA ALA A 163 -4.35 4.30 8.35
C ALA A 163 -4.75 4.77 6.94
N LEU A 164 -5.91 5.44 6.80
CA LEU A 164 -6.38 5.97 5.52
C LEU A 164 -5.40 7.01 4.95
N ARG A 165 -4.91 7.93 5.80
CA ARG A 165 -3.91 8.93 5.40
C ARG A 165 -2.65 8.26 4.86
N LYS A 166 -2.14 7.22 5.54
CA LYS A 166 -0.99 6.45 5.06
C LYS A 166 -1.27 5.77 3.72
N MET A 167 -2.47 5.21 3.52
CA MET A 167 -2.85 4.62 2.23
C MET A 167 -2.83 5.67 1.12
N VAL A 168 -3.42 6.85 1.35
CA VAL A 168 -3.47 7.94 0.36
C VAL A 168 -2.06 8.44 0.02
N GLU A 169 -1.22 8.70 1.02
CA GLU A 169 0.18 9.14 0.79
C GLU A 169 0.95 8.14 -0.08
N ARG A 170 0.77 6.84 0.16
CA ARG A 170 1.39 5.78 -0.64
C ARG A 170 0.82 5.71 -2.05
N PHE A 171 -0.50 5.81 -2.19
CA PHE A 171 -1.17 5.78 -3.48
C PHE A 171 -0.68 6.92 -4.38
N VAL A 172 -0.58 8.14 -3.85
CA VAL A 172 -0.06 9.30 -4.60
C VAL A 172 1.36 9.05 -5.08
N LEU A 173 2.24 8.50 -4.23
CA LEU A 173 3.62 8.18 -4.59
C LEU A 173 3.69 7.08 -5.67
N LEU A 174 2.86 6.05 -5.56
CA LEU A 174 2.79 4.97 -6.54
C LEU A 174 2.25 5.45 -7.89
N ALA A 175 1.24 6.33 -7.87
CA ALA A 175 0.69 6.94 -9.08
C ALA A 175 1.74 7.80 -9.80
N ASP A 176 2.49 8.62 -9.05
CA ASP A 176 3.59 9.41 -9.61
C ASP A 176 4.65 8.50 -10.25
N LEU A 177 5.09 7.46 -9.54
CA LEU A 177 6.04 6.48 -10.06
C LEU A 177 5.50 5.76 -11.32
N ALA A 178 4.22 5.40 -11.35
CA ALA A 178 3.60 4.75 -12.50
C ALA A 178 3.59 5.66 -13.73
N THR A 179 3.28 6.95 -13.58
CA THR A 179 3.30 7.90 -14.70
C THR A 179 4.72 8.11 -15.24
N HIS A 180 5.73 8.16 -14.36
CA HIS A 180 7.13 8.27 -14.76
C HIS A 180 7.62 7.04 -15.53
N LEU A 181 7.21 5.85 -15.08
CA LEU A 181 7.52 4.59 -15.77
C LEU A 181 6.81 4.47 -17.11
N ASP A 182 5.53 4.85 -17.22
CA ASP A 182 4.79 4.82 -18.49
C ASP A 182 5.45 5.73 -19.54
N TRP A 183 5.85 6.93 -19.13
CA TRP A 183 6.57 7.86 -20.00
C TRP A 183 7.89 7.25 -20.51
N LYS A 184 8.72 6.68 -19.61
CA LYS A 184 9.99 6.05 -20.01
C LYS A 184 9.81 4.85 -20.92
N LEU A 185 8.83 3.98 -20.63
CA LEU A 185 8.55 2.80 -21.46
C LEU A 185 8.16 3.21 -22.88
N ARG A 186 7.31 4.25 -22.99
CA ARG A 186 6.86 4.80 -24.27
C ARG A 186 8.03 5.37 -25.08
N ASP A 187 8.94 6.10 -24.43
CA ASP A 187 10.14 6.64 -25.07
C ASP A 187 11.11 5.54 -25.52
N SER A 188 11.30 4.49 -24.72
CA SER A 188 12.10 3.31 -25.09
C SER A 188 11.53 2.60 -26.32
N ILE A 189 10.20 2.41 -26.38
CA ILE A 189 9.54 1.79 -27.55
C ILE A 189 9.70 2.65 -28.80
N GLN A 190 9.51 3.97 -28.69
CA GLN A 190 9.65 4.88 -29.83
C GLN A 190 11.09 5.01 -30.32
N SER A 191 12.09 4.96 -29.42
CA SER A 191 13.50 4.98 -29.80
C SER A 191 13.92 3.69 -30.50
N ASN A 192 13.51 2.52 -29.97
CA ASN A 192 13.75 1.23 -30.60
C ASN A 192 13.09 1.13 -31.99
N GLN A 193 11.88 1.66 -32.17
CA GLN A 193 11.25 1.72 -33.50
C GLN A 193 12.04 2.58 -34.48
N ARG A 194 12.50 3.76 -34.06
CA ARG A 194 13.34 4.64 -34.90
C ARG A 194 14.65 3.95 -35.31
N ASP A 195 15.32 3.28 -34.37
CA ASP A 195 16.56 2.55 -34.65
C ASP A 195 16.36 1.37 -35.61
N MET A 196 15.22 0.67 -35.51
CA MET A 196 14.88 -0.40 -36.46
C MET A 196 14.65 0.13 -37.87
N VAL A 197 13.92 1.25 -38.01
CA VAL A 197 13.68 1.89 -39.31
C VAL A 197 15.00 2.34 -39.94
N LEU A 198 15.88 3.01 -39.18
CA LEU A 198 17.18 3.49 -39.67
C LEU A 198 18.10 2.34 -40.12
N ARG A 199 18.12 1.21 -39.40
CA ARG A 199 18.87 0.01 -39.82
C ARG A 199 18.31 -0.62 -41.10
N HIS A 200 16.99 -0.57 -41.28
CA HIS A 200 16.35 -1.12 -42.47
C HIS A 200 16.59 -0.26 -43.71
N GLU A 201 16.76 1.05 -43.55
CA GLU A 201 17.17 1.98 -44.61
C GLU A 201 18.66 1.85 -44.96
N GLN A 202 19.54 1.69 -43.97
CA GLN A 202 20.98 1.45 -44.20
C GLN A 202 21.29 0.09 -44.83
N GLY A 203 20.45 -0.93 -44.65
CA GLY A 203 20.60 -2.22 -45.33
C GLY A 203 20.07 -2.25 -46.77
N ARG A 204 19.45 -1.15 -47.24
CA ARG A 204 18.89 -1.01 -48.59
C ARG A 204 19.77 -0.20 -49.55
N ASN A 205 20.78 0.50 -49.04
CA ASN A 205 21.78 1.26 -49.80
C ASN A 205 23.14 0.54 -49.78
#